data_AF-A0A2P4SCD4-F1
#
_entry.id   AF-A0A2P4SCD4-F1
#
_cell.length_a   1.000
_cell.length_b   1.000
_cell.length_c   1.000
_cell.angle_alpha   90.00
_cell.angle_beta   90.00
_cell.angle_gamma   90.00
#
_symmetry.space_group_name_H-M   'P 1'
#
loop_
_entity.id
_entity.type
_entity.pdbx_description
1 polymer ?
#
loop_
_entity_poly.entity_id
_entity_poly.type
_entity_poly.pdbx_seq_one_letter_code
_entity_poly.pdbx_strand_id
1 'polypeptide(L)'
;PCYLRDWEMQVHFKIHGQGKKNLNGDGFAIWYTKDRMQQGPVFGSKDNFLGLGVFVDTYPNEEKQQEVSWGAMCTLLGAAWAAWHRAQLAASERVFPYISAMVNNGSLTYDHDRDGRPTELGGCTAMVRNLNHDTFLVIRYVKRRLTVLIDIDGKQEWRDCIDVPGVRLPRGYYFGTSSVTGDLSAGTTQNSDSISRPCRRAVMLGQIWELSVAFSPQRVFPYISAMVNNGSLTYDHDRDGRPTELGGCTAMVRNLNHDTFLVIRYVKRRLTVLIDIDGKQEWRDCIDVPGVRLPRGYYFGTSSVTGDLSDNHDIISLKLYQLTVERTPEEERRDKEVYLPVVDNLKLPGSKWGI
;
A
#
# COMPACT_ATOMS: atom_id res chain seq x y z
N PRO A 1 8.76 -2.22 -15.50
CA PRO A 1 10.16 -2.67 -15.42
C PRO A 1 11.13 -1.49 -15.41
N CYS A 2 12.01 -1.45 -14.41
CA CYS A 2 13.03 -0.42 -14.17
C CYS A 2 14.36 -0.84 -14.80
N TYR A 3 14.95 0.03 -15.61
CA TYR A 3 16.22 -0.22 -16.31
C TYR A 3 17.38 0.63 -15.77
N LEU A 4 17.19 1.33 -14.66
CA LEU A 4 18.22 2.15 -14.01
C LEU A 4 19.36 1.26 -13.48
N ARG A 5 20.60 1.76 -13.58
CA ARG A 5 21.81 1.06 -13.10
C ARG A 5 22.06 1.32 -11.63
N ASP A 6 21.85 2.57 -11.22
CA ASP A 6 21.96 3.08 -9.88
C ASP A 6 20.62 3.76 -9.57
N TRP A 7 20.04 3.47 -8.42
CA TRP A 7 18.73 3.97 -8.04
C TRP A 7 18.63 4.14 -6.53
N GLU A 8 17.72 5.01 -6.13
CA GLU A 8 17.31 5.21 -4.75
C GLU A 8 15.80 5.21 -4.71
N MET A 9 15.22 4.53 -3.73
CA MET A 9 13.79 4.49 -3.48
C MET A 9 13.55 4.93 -2.04
N GLN A 10 12.80 6.02 -1.89
CA GLN A 10 12.37 6.52 -0.59
C GLN A 10 10.93 6.04 -0.37
N VAL A 11 10.71 5.39 0.76
CA VAL A 11 9.42 4.79 1.15
C VAL A 11 8.96 5.52 2.40
N HIS A 12 7.87 6.28 2.26
CA HIS A 12 7.13 6.83 3.38
C HIS A 12 6.06 5.83 3.78
N PHE A 13 6.06 5.42 5.04
CA PHE A 13 5.13 4.43 5.53
C PHE A 13 4.74 4.72 6.98
N LYS A 14 3.69 4.04 7.43
CA LYS A 14 3.23 4.07 8.82
C LYS A 14 2.72 2.69 9.18
N ILE A 15 3.10 2.20 10.36
CA ILE A 15 2.58 0.94 10.89
C ILE A 15 1.87 1.25 12.21
N HIS A 16 0.56 1.00 12.27
CA HIS A 16 -0.22 1.24 13.48
C HIS A 16 -1.26 0.13 13.72
N GLY A 17 -1.63 -0.08 14.98
CA GLY A 17 -2.70 -1.01 15.35
C GLY A 17 -2.98 -1.03 16.85
N GLN A 18 -4.21 -1.38 17.23
CA GLN A 18 -4.73 -1.30 18.61
C GLN A 18 -4.45 -2.53 19.49
N GLY A 19 -3.74 -3.55 18.99
CA GLY A 19 -3.43 -4.77 19.75
C GLY A 19 -2.65 -4.49 21.04
N LYS A 20 -3.11 -5.07 22.16
CA LYS A 20 -2.39 -5.03 23.44
C LYS A 20 -1.28 -6.10 23.44
N LYS A 21 -0.12 -5.78 24.03
CA LYS A 21 0.99 -6.73 24.31
C LYS A 21 1.54 -7.48 23.06
N ASN A 22 2.03 -6.75 22.05
CA ASN A 22 2.75 -7.29 20.88
C ASN A 22 1.94 -8.22 19.94
N LEU A 23 0.61 -8.27 20.08
CA LEU A 23 -0.28 -9.07 19.23
C LEU A 23 -0.62 -8.37 17.90
N ASN A 24 0.37 -7.90 17.15
CA ASN A 24 0.13 -7.37 15.81
C ASN A 24 1.29 -7.72 14.90
N GLY A 25 0.97 -8.17 13.68
CA GLY A 25 1.89 -8.68 12.66
C GLY A 25 1.20 -8.72 11.29
N ASP A 26 1.89 -9.05 10.20
CA ASP A 26 3.30 -9.52 10.20
C ASP A 26 4.25 -8.40 9.76
N GLY A 27 3.79 -7.48 8.92
CA GLY A 27 4.55 -6.30 8.50
C GLY A 27 4.35 -6.03 7.01
N PHE A 28 5.36 -5.46 6.36
CA PHE A 28 5.33 -5.24 4.92
C PHE A 28 6.70 -5.44 4.28
N ALA A 29 6.68 -5.69 2.98
CA ALA A 29 7.86 -5.89 2.16
C ALA A 29 7.91 -4.91 1.00
N ILE A 30 9.13 -4.52 0.65
CA ILE A 30 9.46 -3.71 -0.50
C ILE A 30 10.30 -4.56 -1.46
N TRP A 31 9.91 -4.56 -2.73
CA TRP A 31 10.41 -5.49 -3.74
C TRP A 31 11.11 -4.77 -4.87
N TYR A 32 12.16 -5.42 -5.39
CA TYR A 32 12.68 -5.20 -6.73
C TYR A 32 12.89 -6.56 -7.41
N THR A 33 11.88 -7.03 -8.15
CA THR A 33 11.76 -8.44 -8.57
C THR A 33 11.43 -8.62 -10.06
N LYS A 34 11.84 -9.74 -10.66
CA LYS A 34 11.53 -10.05 -12.07
C LYS A 34 10.04 -10.18 -12.33
N ASP A 35 9.36 -10.90 -11.45
CA ASP A 35 7.93 -11.13 -11.52
C ASP A 35 7.21 -10.05 -10.70
N ARG A 36 5.99 -9.67 -11.11
CA ARG A 36 5.15 -8.68 -10.41
C ARG A 36 3.77 -9.25 -10.17
N MET A 37 3.06 -8.69 -9.19
CA MET A 37 1.67 -9.06 -8.88
C MET A 37 1.50 -10.56 -8.63
N GLN A 38 2.51 -11.20 -8.01
CA GLN A 38 2.46 -12.60 -7.62
C GLN A 38 2.23 -12.65 -6.11
N GLN A 39 1.08 -13.14 -5.69
CA GLN A 39 0.77 -13.33 -4.28
C GLN A 39 1.56 -14.51 -3.71
N GLY A 40 1.79 -14.48 -2.40
CA GLY A 40 2.41 -15.59 -1.70
C GLY A 40 2.63 -15.31 -0.22
N PRO A 41 3.31 -16.23 0.48
CA PRO A 41 3.42 -16.19 1.93
C PRO A 41 4.35 -15.06 2.41
N VAL A 42 5.28 -14.58 1.57
CA VAL A 42 6.32 -13.62 1.97
C VAL A 42 5.75 -12.21 2.00
N PHE A 43 5.22 -11.80 3.15
CA PHE A 43 4.58 -10.48 3.35
C PHE A 43 3.53 -10.16 2.27
N GLY A 44 2.78 -11.18 1.82
CA GLY A 44 1.74 -11.06 0.79
C GLY A 44 2.25 -11.25 -0.66
N SER A 45 3.54 -11.55 -0.86
CA SER A 45 4.16 -11.78 -2.16
C SER A 45 4.78 -13.17 -2.29
N LYS A 46 5.03 -13.60 -3.52
CA LYS A 46 5.55 -14.93 -3.88
C LYS A 46 6.91 -15.23 -3.22
N ASP A 47 7.04 -16.45 -2.67
CA ASP A 47 8.32 -17.02 -2.24
C ASP A 47 9.20 -17.46 -3.44
N ASN A 48 10.47 -17.75 -3.21
CA ASN A 48 11.44 -18.03 -4.27
C ASN A 48 11.46 -16.91 -5.33
N PHE A 49 11.36 -15.66 -4.87
CA PHE A 49 11.42 -14.50 -5.74
C PHE A 49 12.80 -14.36 -6.40
N LEU A 50 12.84 -13.74 -7.58
CA LEU A 50 14.07 -13.41 -8.26
C LEU A 50 14.30 -11.91 -8.15
N GLY A 51 15.23 -11.48 -7.29
CA GLY A 51 15.51 -10.06 -7.05
C GLY A 51 15.87 -9.74 -5.60
N LEU A 52 15.45 -8.55 -5.15
CA LEU A 52 15.65 -8.03 -3.80
C LEU A 52 14.31 -7.93 -3.08
N GLY A 53 14.29 -8.36 -1.81
CA GLY A 53 13.25 -8.02 -0.84
C GLY A 53 13.86 -7.27 0.34
N VAL A 54 13.22 -6.19 0.77
CA VAL A 54 13.49 -5.49 2.04
C VAL A 54 12.24 -5.61 2.90
N PHE A 55 12.39 -6.23 4.06
CA PHE A 55 11.29 -6.60 4.95
C PHE A 55 11.30 -5.70 6.17
N VAL A 56 10.13 -5.15 6.51
CA VAL A 56 9.89 -4.47 7.78
C VAL A 56 8.99 -5.41 8.59
N ASP A 57 9.65 -6.25 9.38
CA ASP A 57 9.01 -7.30 10.16
C ASP A 57 8.62 -6.78 11.54
N THR A 58 7.38 -7.01 11.93
CA THR A 58 6.79 -6.46 13.14
C THR A 58 6.47 -7.48 14.20
N TYR A 59 6.69 -8.77 13.91
CA TYR A 59 6.29 -9.88 14.78
C TYR A 59 7.43 -10.91 14.90
N PRO A 60 7.94 -11.21 16.11
CA PRO A 60 8.98 -12.22 16.29
C PRO A 60 8.41 -13.63 16.19
N ASN A 61 8.63 -14.34 15.07
CA ASN A 61 8.23 -15.74 14.94
C ASN A 61 9.24 -16.70 15.61
N GLU A 62 10.55 -16.38 15.61
CA GLU A 62 11.60 -17.26 16.12
C GLU A 62 11.50 -17.51 17.64
N GLU A 63 11.12 -16.49 18.43
CA GLU A 63 11.01 -16.57 19.89
C GLU A 63 9.91 -17.53 20.36
N LYS A 64 8.82 -17.66 19.58
CA LYS A 64 7.69 -18.55 19.89
C LYS A 64 8.07 -20.03 19.83
N GLN A 65 8.98 -20.42 18.93
CA GLN A 65 9.46 -21.80 18.85
C GLN A 65 10.43 -22.14 19.97
N GLN A 66 11.22 -21.17 20.41
CA GLN A 66 12.13 -21.34 21.53
C GLN A 66 11.35 -21.67 22.81
N GLU A 67 10.31 -20.91 23.18
CA GLU A 67 9.49 -21.19 24.38
C GLU A 67 8.93 -22.62 24.43
N VAL A 68 8.53 -23.17 23.27
CA VAL A 68 8.01 -24.55 23.14
C VAL A 68 9.11 -25.60 23.40
N SER A 69 10.34 -25.35 22.94
CA SER A 69 11.49 -26.25 23.18
C SER A 69 12.04 -26.17 24.61
N TRP A 70 12.04 -24.98 25.23
CA TRP A 70 12.58 -24.75 26.57
C TRP A 70 11.70 -25.35 27.67
N GLY A 71 10.38 -25.41 27.48
CA GLY A 71 9.44 -26.02 28.42
C GLY A 71 9.74 -27.50 28.68
N ALA A 72 10.16 -28.24 27.65
CA ALA A 72 10.46 -29.68 27.75
C ALA A 72 11.85 -29.99 28.36
N MET A 73 12.82 -29.07 28.24
CA MET A 73 14.19 -29.27 28.76
C MET A 73 14.41 -28.69 30.17
N CYS A 74 13.67 -27.64 30.55
CA CYS A 74 13.67 -27.10 31.92
C CYS A 74 13.24 -28.15 32.96
N THR A 75 12.36 -29.07 32.59
CA THR A 75 11.91 -30.19 33.44
C THR A 75 12.96 -31.28 33.63
N LEU A 76 13.97 -31.38 32.74
CA LEU A 76 14.98 -32.44 32.76
C LEU A 76 16.33 -32.01 33.38
N LEU A 77 16.77 -30.76 33.16
CA LEU A 77 18.13 -30.32 33.53
C LEU A 77 18.19 -29.27 34.66
N GLY A 78 17.03 -28.81 35.14
CA GLY A 78 16.92 -27.93 36.31
C GLY A 78 17.30 -26.46 36.06
N ALA A 79 17.07 -25.63 37.08
CA ALA A 79 17.14 -24.16 36.98
C ALA A 79 18.55 -23.60 36.69
N ALA A 80 19.61 -24.32 37.07
CA ALA A 80 21.00 -23.89 36.88
C ALA A 80 21.43 -23.98 35.41
N TRP A 81 21.03 -25.05 34.70
CA TRP A 81 21.24 -25.19 33.26
C TRP A 81 20.46 -24.10 32.50
N ALA A 82 19.21 -23.84 32.90
CA ALA A 82 18.38 -22.79 32.31
C ALA A 82 18.92 -21.36 32.55
N ALA A 83 19.68 -21.13 33.62
CA ALA A 83 20.33 -19.86 33.90
C ALA A 83 21.64 -19.69 33.11
N TRP A 84 22.45 -20.76 33.01
CA TRP A 84 23.69 -20.76 32.22
C TRP A 84 23.41 -20.59 30.72
N HIS A 85 22.39 -21.27 30.18
CA HIS A 85 21.98 -21.13 28.78
C HIS A 85 21.35 -19.77 28.47
N ARG A 86 20.54 -19.20 29.38
CA ARG A 86 20.00 -17.83 29.25
C ARG A 86 21.10 -16.78 29.15
N ALA A 87 22.19 -16.97 29.89
CA ALA A 87 23.34 -16.07 29.84
C ALA A 87 24.13 -16.17 28.51
N GLN A 88 24.02 -17.28 27.78
CA GLN A 88 24.67 -17.47 26.46
C GLN A 88 23.78 -17.07 25.26
N LEU A 89 22.45 -17.14 25.39
CA LEU A 89 21.50 -16.80 24.31
C LEU A 89 21.25 -15.29 24.16
N ALA A 90 21.46 -14.50 25.23
CA ALA A 90 21.26 -13.05 25.22
C ALA A 90 22.17 -12.27 24.25
N ALA A 91 23.11 -12.92 23.56
CA ALA A 91 24.01 -12.30 22.59
C ALA A 91 23.52 -12.41 21.12
N SER A 92 22.34 -12.98 20.87
CA SER A 92 21.90 -13.38 19.52
C SER A 92 20.43 -13.09 19.22
N GLU A 93 19.70 -12.40 20.09
CA GLU A 93 18.27 -12.20 19.95
C GLU A 93 17.97 -10.87 19.24
N ARG A 94 17.14 -10.91 18.20
CA ARG A 94 16.72 -9.70 17.47
C ARG A 94 15.62 -9.02 18.26
N VAL A 95 15.69 -7.69 18.36
CA VAL A 95 14.60 -6.91 18.93
C VAL A 95 13.69 -6.46 17.79
N PHE A 96 12.40 -6.78 17.89
CA PHE A 96 11.39 -6.42 16.89
C PHE A 96 10.67 -5.12 17.26
N PRO A 97 10.22 -4.32 16.27
CA PRO A 97 10.26 -4.57 14.83
C PRO A 97 11.67 -4.54 14.23
N TYR A 98 11.91 -5.36 13.20
CA TYR A 98 13.21 -5.61 12.61
C TYR A 98 13.17 -5.42 11.10
N ILE A 99 14.14 -4.68 10.57
CA ILE A 99 14.26 -4.45 9.13
C ILE A 99 15.38 -5.33 8.61
N SER A 100 15.12 -6.10 7.57
CA SER A 100 16.10 -6.99 6.95
C SER A 100 16.07 -6.91 5.43
N ALA A 101 17.15 -7.34 4.78
CA ALA A 101 17.22 -7.47 3.33
C ALA A 101 17.62 -8.88 2.91
N MET A 102 17.02 -9.36 1.81
CA MET A 102 17.32 -10.64 1.18
C MET A 102 17.45 -10.47 -0.33
N VAL A 103 18.53 -11.01 -0.90
CA VAL A 103 18.66 -11.17 -2.34
C VAL A 103 18.47 -12.63 -2.68
N ASN A 104 17.61 -12.88 -3.66
CA ASN A 104 17.23 -14.22 -4.06
C ASN A 104 17.37 -14.40 -5.57
N ASN A 105 17.96 -15.53 -5.95
CA ASN A 105 18.13 -15.97 -7.33
C ASN A 105 16.98 -16.89 -7.80
N GLY A 106 15.92 -17.01 -7.00
CA GLY A 106 14.79 -17.92 -7.22
C GLY A 106 14.96 -19.32 -6.64
N SER A 107 16.05 -19.62 -5.93
CA SER A 107 16.25 -20.94 -5.29
C SER A 107 16.16 -20.92 -3.77
N LEU A 108 16.18 -19.74 -3.14
CA LEU A 108 16.07 -19.62 -1.68
C LEU A 108 14.61 -19.46 -1.30
N THR A 109 14.22 -20.02 -0.16
CA THR A 109 12.90 -19.83 0.46
C THR A 109 13.04 -18.87 1.63
N TYR A 110 12.08 -17.96 1.81
CA TYR A 110 12.02 -17.13 3.02
C TYR A 110 11.47 -17.95 4.18
N ASP A 111 12.28 -18.12 5.22
CA ASP A 111 11.92 -18.89 6.41
C ASP A 111 11.11 -18.02 7.39
N HIS A 112 9.79 -18.09 7.29
CA HIS A 112 8.87 -17.35 8.15
C HIS A 112 8.97 -17.72 9.64
N ASP A 113 9.33 -18.96 9.95
CA ASP A 113 9.42 -19.43 11.33
C ASP A 113 10.64 -18.83 12.06
N ARG A 114 11.63 -18.37 11.29
CA ARG A 114 12.87 -17.77 11.78
C ARG A 114 13.08 -16.36 11.23
N ASP A 115 12.01 -15.66 10.87
CA ASP A 115 12.04 -14.26 10.45
C ASP A 115 13.08 -13.98 9.34
N GLY A 116 13.22 -14.92 8.39
CA GLY A 116 14.15 -14.85 7.27
C GLY A 116 15.64 -14.98 7.62
N ARG A 117 15.97 -15.30 8.88
CA ARG A 117 17.34 -15.31 9.43
C ARG A 117 18.39 -16.09 8.64
N PRO A 118 18.11 -17.30 8.11
CA PRO A 118 19.11 -18.05 7.33
C PRO A 118 19.53 -17.38 6.03
N THR A 119 18.71 -16.48 5.51
CA THR A 119 18.85 -15.86 4.18
C THR A 119 19.04 -14.34 4.23
N GLU A 120 19.19 -13.79 5.43
CA GLU A 120 19.40 -12.36 5.64
C GLU A 120 20.79 -11.92 5.18
N LEU A 121 20.84 -10.80 4.45
CA LEU A 121 22.08 -10.11 4.11
C LEU A 121 22.55 -9.14 5.19
N GLY A 122 21.61 -8.59 5.94
CA GLY A 122 21.83 -7.67 7.05
C GLY A 122 20.50 -7.04 7.46
N GLY A 123 20.50 -6.39 8.61
CA GLY A 123 19.31 -5.79 9.18
C GLY A 123 19.60 -4.97 10.43
N CYS A 124 18.56 -4.30 10.91
CA CYS A 124 18.61 -3.51 12.14
C CYS A 124 17.25 -3.51 12.85
N THR A 125 17.26 -3.35 14.16
CA THR A 125 16.05 -3.07 14.94
C THR A 125 15.56 -1.65 14.66
N ALA A 126 14.25 -1.50 14.43
CA ALA A 126 13.62 -0.22 14.18
C ALA A 126 12.22 -0.16 14.80
N MET A 127 12.04 0.68 15.83
CA MET A 127 10.77 0.82 16.56
C MET A 127 9.74 1.66 15.80
N VAL A 128 9.29 1.15 14.65
CA VAL A 128 8.48 1.90 13.65
C VAL A 128 6.96 1.84 13.87
N ARG A 129 6.51 1.23 14.97
CA ARG A 129 5.07 0.97 15.22
C ARG A 129 4.45 2.02 16.11
N ASN A 130 3.21 2.39 15.79
CA ASN A 130 2.37 3.30 16.57
C ASN A 130 3.06 4.64 16.87
N LEU A 131 3.98 5.06 16.00
CA LEU A 131 4.61 6.36 16.09
C LEU A 131 3.60 7.45 15.69
N ASN A 132 3.67 8.57 16.38
CA ASN A 132 2.81 9.73 16.15
C ASN A 132 3.36 10.70 15.09
N HIS A 133 4.41 10.30 14.39
CA HIS A 133 5.09 11.05 13.32
C HIS A 133 5.40 10.11 12.15
N ASP A 134 5.74 10.70 11.01
CA ASP A 134 6.04 9.96 9.79
C ASP A 134 7.34 9.17 9.88
N THR A 135 7.33 7.97 9.32
CA THR A 135 8.53 7.12 9.18
C THR A 135 8.96 6.99 7.73
N PHE A 136 10.26 7.14 7.50
CA PHE A 136 10.83 7.06 6.15
C PHE A 136 11.94 6.02 6.09
N LEU A 137 12.00 5.29 4.98
CA LEU A 137 13.04 4.34 4.68
C LEU A 137 13.61 4.64 3.29
N VAL A 138 14.94 4.70 3.18
CA VAL A 138 15.64 4.86 1.90
C VAL A 138 16.31 3.55 1.55
N ILE A 139 16.04 3.02 0.36
CA ILE A 139 16.77 1.91 -0.25
C ILE A 139 17.59 2.47 -1.39
N ARG A 140 18.91 2.51 -1.21
CA ARG A 140 19.87 3.01 -2.19
C ARG A 140 20.67 1.84 -2.76
N TYR A 141 20.68 1.71 -4.07
CA TYR A 141 21.54 0.77 -4.78
C TYR A 141 22.43 1.52 -5.77
N VAL A 142 23.70 1.69 -5.41
CA VAL A 142 24.67 2.46 -6.19
C VAL A 142 25.98 1.69 -6.30
N LYS A 143 26.50 1.52 -7.51
CA LYS A 143 27.79 0.83 -7.76
C LYS A 143 27.89 -0.54 -7.08
N ARG A 144 26.80 -1.33 -7.13
CA ARG A 144 26.68 -2.65 -6.47
C ARG A 144 26.74 -2.61 -4.95
N ARG A 145 26.46 -1.47 -4.32
CA ARG A 145 26.32 -1.33 -2.88
C ARG A 145 24.87 -1.05 -2.56
N LEU A 146 24.28 -1.90 -1.70
CA LEU A 146 22.93 -1.74 -1.19
C LEU A 146 23.02 -1.08 0.18
N THR A 147 22.38 0.06 0.34
CA THR A 147 22.29 0.78 1.60
C THR A 147 20.81 0.97 1.94
N VAL A 148 20.42 0.65 3.17
CA VAL A 148 19.11 0.97 3.72
C VAL A 148 19.29 1.95 4.86
N LEU A 149 18.65 3.11 4.76
CA LEU A 149 18.64 4.16 5.78
C LEU A 149 17.23 4.29 6.33
N ILE A 150 17.11 4.68 7.60
CA ILE A 150 15.81 4.93 8.21
C ILE A 150 15.81 6.23 9.03
N ASP A 151 14.72 6.97 8.92
CA ASP A 151 14.37 8.05 9.83
C ASP A 151 13.16 7.61 10.67
N ILE A 152 13.42 7.39 11.96
CA ILE A 152 12.40 6.99 12.96
C ILE A 152 12.14 8.12 13.96
N ASP A 153 12.84 9.26 13.85
CA ASP A 153 12.64 10.36 14.80
C ASP A 153 11.80 11.48 14.18
N GLY A 154 11.45 11.36 12.88
CA GLY A 154 10.69 12.34 12.12
C GLY A 154 11.45 13.65 11.90
N LYS A 155 12.79 13.62 12.04
CA LYS A 155 13.68 14.79 11.99
C LYS A 155 14.46 14.91 10.68
N GLN A 156 14.24 13.99 9.73
CA GLN A 156 15.05 13.81 8.52
C GLN A 156 16.52 13.50 8.84
N GLU A 157 16.77 12.90 10.01
CA GLU A 157 18.08 12.41 10.44
C GLU A 157 18.19 10.93 10.10
N TRP A 158 18.85 10.63 8.98
CA TRP A 158 19.00 9.26 8.47
C TRP A 158 19.99 8.45 9.29
N ARG A 159 19.53 7.30 9.80
CA ARG A 159 20.37 6.29 10.44
C ARG A 159 20.65 5.14 9.49
N ASP A 160 21.91 4.71 9.41
CA ASP A 160 22.31 3.52 8.66
C ASP A 160 21.70 2.26 9.29
N CYS A 161 20.97 1.49 8.50
CA CYS A 161 20.37 0.21 8.92
C CYS A 161 21.08 -0.98 8.26
N ILE A 162 21.25 -0.92 6.93
CA ILE A 162 21.91 -1.97 6.14
C ILE A 162 22.93 -1.27 5.24
N ASP A 163 24.15 -1.79 5.15
CA ASP A 163 25.15 -1.31 4.20
C ASP A 163 26.01 -2.48 3.71
N VAL A 164 25.66 -3.01 2.53
CA VAL A 164 26.23 -4.24 1.97
C VAL A 164 26.81 -3.96 0.58
N PRO A 165 28.14 -4.02 0.40
CA PRO A 165 28.76 -3.97 -0.91
C PRO A 165 28.67 -5.31 -1.64
N GLY A 166 28.84 -5.31 -2.96
CA GLY A 166 28.91 -6.52 -3.79
C GLY A 166 27.57 -7.10 -4.23
N VAL A 167 26.44 -6.47 -3.88
CA VAL A 167 25.10 -6.88 -4.31
C VAL A 167 24.95 -6.74 -5.84
N ARG A 168 24.39 -7.74 -6.50
CA ARG A 168 24.22 -7.76 -7.97
C ARG A 168 22.75 -7.93 -8.35
N LEU A 169 22.10 -6.83 -8.69
CA LEU A 169 20.71 -6.82 -9.14
C LEU A 169 20.60 -6.66 -10.67
N PRO A 170 19.86 -7.53 -11.37
CA PRO A 170 19.59 -7.38 -12.79
C PRO A 170 18.72 -6.14 -13.09
N ARG A 171 18.80 -5.66 -14.33
CA ARG A 171 17.92 -4.59 -14.83
C ARG A 171 16.65 -5.18 -15.43
N GLY A 172 15.61 -4.36 -15.54
CA GLY A 172 14.33 -4.71 -16.14
C GLY A 172 13.34 -5.34 -15.17
N TYR A 173 13.59 -5.25 -13.86
CA TYR A 173 12.71 -5.80 -12.81
C TYR A 173 11.70 -4.75 -12.36
N TYR A 174 10.73 -5.15 -11.54
CA TYR A 174 9.62 -4.30 -11.09
C TYR A 174 9.81 -3.94 -9.63
N PHE A 175 9.56 -2.68 -9.32
CA PHE A 175 9.32 -2.30 -7.93
C PHE A 175 7.91 -2.72 -7.53
N GLY A 176 7.75 -3.09 -6.26
CA GLY A 176 6.47 -3.41 -5.68
C GLY A 176 6.51 -3.29 -4.17
N THR A 177 5.34 -3.21 -3.57
CA THR A 177 5.17 -3.33 -2.13
C THR A 177 4.07 -4.35 -1.88
N SER A 178 4.18 -5.07 -0.78
CA SER A 178 3.14 -5.96 -0.31
C SER A 178 3.11 -5.92 1.21
N SER A 179 1.96 -6.17 1.79
CA SER A 179 1.81 -6.33 3.24
C SER A 179 0.92 -7.53 3.49
N VAL A 180 1.08 -8.15 4.66
CA VAL A 180 0.21 -9.22 5.11
C VAL A 180 -0.03 -9.04 6.60
N THR A 181 -1.25 -9.33 7.01
CA THR A 181 -1.63 -9.47 8.40
C THR A 181 -1.95 -10.94 8.66
N GLY A 182 -1.31 -11.56 9.65
CA GLY A 182 -1.59 -12.95 10.05
C GLY A 182 -2.87 -13.08 10.90
N ASP A 183 -2.99 -14.17 11.67
CA ASP A 183 -4.15 -14.48 12.55
C ASP A 183 -4.45 -13.42 13.62
N LEU A 184 -3.53 -12.47 13.83
CA LEU A 184 -3.60 -11.42 14.85
C LEU A 184 -4.06 -10.10 14.23
N SER A 185 -5.29 -10.07 13.72
CA SER A 185 -6.04 -8.82 13.58
C SER A 185 -6.95 -8.65 14.79
N ALA A 186 -6.78 -7.56 15.53
CA ALA A 186 -7.60 -7.25 16.70
C ALA A 186 -8.99 -6.78 16.25
N GLY A 187 -9.89 -7.73 16.02
CA GLY A 187 -11.32 -7.51 16.06
C GLY A 187 -11.92 -8.22 17.26
N THR A 188 -12.75 -7.53 18.06
CA THR A 188 -14.05 -8.06 18.53
C THR A 188 -14.85 -7.04 19.36
N THR A 189 -16.03 -6.71 18.85
CA THR A 189 -17.36 -6.74 19.49
C THR A 189 -17.50 -6.56 21.02
N GLN A 190 -18.23 -5.53 21.49
CA GLN A 190 -19.66 -5.58 21.88
C GLN A 190 -20.10 -4.34 22.71
N ASN A 191 -21.29 -3.82 22.35
CA ASN A 191 -22.34 -3.16 23.13
C ASN A 191 -22.00 -2.10 24.21
N SER A 192 -22.48 -0.87 24.01
CA SER A 192 -23.74 -0.37 24.62
C SER A 192 -23.99 1.12 24.34
N ASP A 193 -25.27 1.41 24.11
CA ASP A 193 -26.03 2.61 24.41
C ASP A 193 -25.82 3.93 23.65
N SER A 194 -26.85 4.23 22.87
CA SER A 194 -27.33 5.57 22.53
C SER A 194 -27.36 6.51 23.74
N ILE A 195 -26.90 7.76 23.57
CA ILE A 195 -27.61 8.96 24.02
C ILE A 195 -27.16 10.17 23.20
N SER A 196 -28.18 10.86 22.70
CA SER A 196 -28.17 12.07 21.90
C SER A 196 -28.02 13.35 22.72
N ARG A 197 -27.58 14.44 22.05
CA ARG A 197 -27.94 15.88 22.19
C ARG A 197 -26.96 16.83 22.94
N PRO A 198 -27.03 18.16 22.68
CA PRO A 198 -27.51 18.88 21.48
C PRO A 198 -26.61 20.02 20.97
N CYS A 199 -26.80 20.34 19.69
CA CYS A 199 -26.47 21.61 19.07
C CYS A 199 -27.43 22.72 19.57
N ARG A 200 -26.93 23.92 19.90
CA ARG A 200 -27.77 25.13 20.07
C ARG A 200 -27.62 26.05 18.85
N ARG A 201 -28.76 26.39 18.27
CA ARG A 201 -28.95 27.46 17.29
C ARG A 201 -28.63 28.83 17.89
N ALA A 202 -28.03 29.69 17.08
CA ALA A 202 -28.30 31.11 17.12
C ALA A 202 -28.58 31.57 15.69
N VAL A 203 -29.75 32.17 15.48
CA VAL A 203 -30.08 32.95 14.28
C VAL A 203 -30.22 34.38 14.75
N MET A 204 -29.54 35.33 14.11
CA MET A 204 -30.10 36.66 13.90
C MET A 204 -29.59 37.24 12.57
N LEU A 205 -30.53 37.93 11.93
CA LEU A 205 -30.55 38.51 10.59
C LEU A 205 -29.61 39.72 10.45
N GLY A 206 -29.10 39.98 9.24
CA GLY A 206 -28.71 41.34 8.86
C GLY A 206 -27.61 41.49 7.80
N GLN A 207 -28.04 41.65 6.54
CA GLN A 207 -27.42 42.40 5.42
C GLN A 207 -26.09 41.97 4.78
N ILE A 208 -26.11 42.14 3.45
CA ILE A 208 -25.23 41.64 2.40
C ILE A 208 -24.16 42.69 2.08
N TRP A 209 -22.92 42.24 1.84
CA TRP A 209 -22.02 42.81 0.82
C TRP A 209 -21.36 41.67 0.05
N GLU A 210 -21.45 41.72 -1.27
CA GLU A 210 -20.92 40.77 -2.24
C GLU A 210 -19.39 40.73 -2.22
N LEU A 211 -18.83 39.53 -2.10
CA LEU A 211 -17.57 39.16 -2.74
C LEU A 211 -17.77 37.80 -3.39
N SER A 212 -17.80 37.80 -4.72
CA SER A 212 -17.89 36.62 -5.58
C SER A 212 -16.62 35.76 -5.43
N VAL A 213 -16.58 34.91 -4.40
CA VAL A 213 -15.68 33.77 -4.37
C VAL A 213 -16.38 32.65 -5.13
N ALA A 214 -15.79 32.21 -6.23
CA ALA A 214 -16.24 31.01 -6.94
C ALA A 214 -16.24 29.83 -5.94
N PHE A 215 -17.41 29.52 -5.41
CA PHE A 215 -17.61 28.46 -4.43
C PHE A 215 -17.48 27.13 -5.17
N SER A 216 -16.27 26.60 -5.23
CA SER A 216 -16.07 25.24 -5.69
C SER A 216 -16.77 24.31 -4.69
N PRO A 217 -17.70 23.43 -5.12
CA PRO A 217 -18.49 22.62 -4.20
C PRO A 217 -17.55 21.83 -3.30
N GLN A 218 -17.80 21.89 -2.00
CA GLN A 218 -17.00 21.17 -1.03
C GLN A 218 -17.22 19.66 -1.23
N ARG A 219 -16.13 18.91 -1.37
CA ARG A 219 -16.20 17.44 -1.39
C ARG A 219 -16.61 16.95 0.00
N VAL A 220 -17.53 15.99 0.02
CA VAL A 220 -17.87 15.25 1.23
C VAL A 220 -17.23 13.87 1.12
N PHE A 221 -16.48 13.48 2.14
CA PHE A 221 -15.79 12.19 2.19
C PHE A 221 -16.63 11.13 2.91
N PRO A 222 -16.45 9.83 2.59
CA PRO A 222 -15.51 9.27 1.61
C PRO A 222 -15.87 9.59 0.16
N TYR A 223 -14.88 9.61 -0.74
CA TYR A 223 -15.02 10.14 -2.09
C TYR A 223 -14.33 9.23 -3.10
N ILE A 224 -15.02 8.93 -4.20
CA ILE A 224 -14.50 8.15 -5.33
C ILE A 224 -14.11 9.13 -6.42
N SER A 225 -12.90 9.01 -6.95
CA SER A 225 -12.41 9.84 -8.06
C SER A 225 -11.72 9.00 -9.13
N ALA A 226 -11.67 9.54 -10.35
CA ALA A 226 -10.90 8.95 -11.44
C ALA A 226 -9.81 9.91 -11.92
N MET A 227 -8.67 9.33 -12.27
CA MET A 227 -7.53 10.02 -12.87
C MET A 227 -7.04 9.20 -14.08
N VAL A 228 -6.64 9.88 -15.14
CA VAL A 228 -5.95 9.26 -16.29
C VAL A 228 -4.55 9.81 -16.35
N ASN A 229 -3.57 8.91 -16.48
CA ASN A 229 -2.16 9.27 -16.46
C ASN A 229 -1.41 8.55 -17.59
N ASN A 230 -0.69 9.30 -18.41
CA ASN A 230 0.24 8.76 -19.43
C ASN A 230 1.63 8.42 -18.89
N GLY A 231 1.83 8.58 -17.57
CA GLY A 231 3.13 8.47 -16.90
C GLY A 231 3.78 9.82 -16.60
N SER A 232 3.16 10.95 -16.98
CA SER A 232 3.69 12.29 -16.71
C SER A 232 3.06 12.99 -15.50
N LEU A 233 1.97 12.47 -14.95
CA LEU A 233 1.27 13.08 -13.82
C LEU A 233 1.55 12.34 -12.51
N THR A 234 1.42 13.04 -11.39
CA THR A 234 1.49 12.49 -10.04
C THR A 234 0.13 12.60 -9.36
N TYR A 235 -0.14 11.69 -8.41
CA TYR A 235 -1.32 11.76 -7.56
C TYR A 235 -1.02 12.68 -6.37
N ASP A 236 -1.77 13.78 -6.24
CA ASP A 236 -1.61 14.77 -5.17
C ASP A 236 -2.39 14.31 -3.92
N HIS A 237 -1.70 13.68 -2.97
CA HIS A 237 -2.34 13.15 -1.75
C HIS A 237 -2.93 14.27 -0.86
N ASP A 238 -2.32 15.46 -0.80
CA ASP A 238 -2.75 16.57 0.07
C ASP A 238 -4.06 17.22 -0.40
N ARG A 239 -4.35 17.10 -1.70
CA ARG A 239 -5.59 17.59 -2.31
C ARG A 239 -6.47 16.46 -2.82
N ASP A 240 -6.29 15.24 -2.34
CA ASP A 240 -7.06 14.04 -2.70
C ASP A 240 -7.19 13.87 -4.23
N GLY A 241 -6.09 14.07 -4.95
CA GLY A 241 -6.00 13.98 -6.41
C GLY A 241 -6.74 15.09 -7.18
N ARG A 242 -7.27 16.13 -6.52
CA ARG A 242 -8.13 17.15 -7.15
C ARG A 242 -7.58 17.86 -8.39
N PRO A 243 -6.29 18.22 -8.48
CA PRO A 243 -5.77 18.93 -9.66
C PRO A 243 -5.77 18.09 -10.95
N THR A 244 -5.74 16.77 -10.82
CA THR A 244 -5.65 15.81 -11.92
C THR A 244 -6.88 14.91 -12.02
N GLU A 245 -7.91 15.20 -11.22
CA GLU A 245 -9.19 14.51 -11.22
C GLU A 245 -9.95 14.78 -12.52
N LEU A 246 -10.51 13.73 -13.09
CA LEU A 246 -11.47 13.82 -14.20
C LEU A 246 -12.91 14.06 -13.72
N GLY A 247 -13.23 13.50 -12.56
CA GLY A 247 -14.53 13.60 -11.89
C GLY A 247 -14.60 12.61 -10.74
N GLY A 248 -15.68 12.72 -9.95
CA GLY A 248 -15.90 11.88 -8.80
C GLY A 248 -17.24 12.12 -8.13
N CYS A 249 -17.51 11.34 -7.08
CA CYS A 249 -18.72 11.48 -6.28
C CYS A 249 -18.46 11.09 -4.82
N THR A 250 -19.29 11.62 -3.91
CA THR A 250 -19.32 11.19 -2.51
C THR A 250 -19.94 9.80 -2.39
N ALA A 251 -19.30 8.92 -1.62
CA ALA A 251 -19.75 7.57 -1.35
C ALA A 251 -19.50 7.17 0.12
N MET A 252 -20.56 7.08 0.92
CA MET A 252 -20.50 6.75 2.35
C MET A 252 -20.33 5.25 2.60
N VAL A 253 -19.16 4.70 2.25
CA VAL A 253 -18.90 3.25 2.22
C VAL A 253 -18.38 2.64 3.53
N ARG A 254 -18.18 3.46 4.57
CA ARG A 254 -17.60 2.99 5.85
C ARG A 254 -18.63 2.26 6.71
N ASN A 255 -18.21 1.16 7.33
CA ASN A 255 -18.96 0.41 8.36
C ASN A 255 -20.38 0.04 7.94
N LEU A 256 -20.60 -0.22 6.65
CA LEU A 256 -21.87 -0.74 6.16
C LEU A 256 -22.00 -2.22 6.51
N ASN A 257 -23.22 -2.64 6.84
CA ASN A 257 -23.53 -4.03 7.21
C ASN A 257 -23.92 -4.89 6.00
N HIS A 258 -23.62 -4.44 4.80
CA HIS A 258 -23.92 -5.08 3.53
C HIS A 258 -22.82 -4.75 2.53
N ASP A 259 -22.71 -5.57 1.48
CA ASP A 259 -21.71 -5.39 0.45
C ASP A 259 -22.02 -4.17 -0.42
N THR A 260 -20.96 -3.43 -0.76
CA THR A 260 -21.02 -2.33 -1.72
C THR A 260 -20.43 -2.75 -3.05
N PHE A 261 -20.98 -2.25 -4.15
CA PHE A 261 -20.54 -2.59 -5.49
C PHE A 261 -20.08 -1.35 -6.28
N LEU A 262 -19.00 -1.53 -7.03
CA LEU A 262 -18.45 -0.54 -7.97
C LEU A 262 -18.37 -1.19 -9.36
N VAL A 263 -18.91 -0.53 -10.39
CA VAL A 263 -18.79 -0.96 -11.78
C VAL A 263 -18.07 0.12 -12.58
N ILE A 264 -16.90 -0.25 -13.12
CA ILE A 264 -16.12 0.60 -14.03
C ILE A 264 -16.39 0.11 -15.45
N ARG A 265 -16.97 0.99 -16.28
CA ARG A 265 -17.34 0.71 -17.67
C ARG A 265 -16.56 1.63 -18.61
N TYR A 266 -15.90 1.04 -19.61
CA TYR A 266 -15.20 1.79 -20.65
C TYR A 266 -15.70 1.36 -22.03
N VAL A 267 -16.45 2.23 -22.70
CA VAL A 267 -17.08 1.95 -24.01
C VAL A 267 -16.93 3.18 -24.90
N LYS A 268 -16.50 2.97 -26.15
CA LYS A 268 -16.38 4.04 -27.17
C LYS A 268 -15.71 5.32 -26.62
N ARG A 269 -14.55 5.16 -25.95
CA ARG A 269 -13.77 6.25 -25.32
C ARG A 269 -14.49 7.04 -24.22
N ARG A 270 -15.51 6.44 -23.61
CA ARG A 270 -16.22 7.01 -22.46
C ARG A 270 -15.99 6.13 -21.24
N LEU A 271 -15.49 6.73 -20.16
CA LEU A 271 -15.30 6.10 -18.87
C LEU A 271 -16.50 6.44 -17.98
N THR A 272 -17.21 5.41 -17.53
CA THR A 272 -18.32 5.54 -16.60
C THR A 272 -18.03 4.72 -15.35
N VAL A 273 -18.29 5.27 -14.17
CA VAL A 273 -18.21 4.57 -12.89
C VAL A 273 -19.58 4.63 -12.23
N LEU A 274 -20.14 3.47 -11.95
CA LEU A 274 -21.43 3.27 -11.29
C LEU A 274 -21.20 2.69 -9.90
N ILE A 275 -22.00 3.11 -8.92
CA ILE A 275 -21.93 2.62 -7.55
C ILE A 275 -23.29 2.14 -7.04
N ASP A 276 -23.29 1.08 -6.24
CA ASP A 276 -24.38 0.70 -5.35
C ASP A 276 -23.81 0.55 -3.95
N ILE A 277 -24.04 1.56 -3.11
CA ILE A 277 -23.56 1.59 -1.72
C ILE A 277 -24.68 1.50 -0.71
N ASP A 278 -25.94 1.54 -1.17
CA ASP A 278 -27.11 1.49 -0.28
C ASP A 278 -27.63 0.04 -0.14
N GLY A 279 -27.04 -0.91 -0.89
CA GLY A 279 -27.40 -2.33 -0.87
C GLY A 279 -28.74 -2.63 -1.53
N LYS A 280 -29.23 -1.71 -2.37
CA LYS A 280 -30.57 -1.78 -2.98
C LYS A 280 -30.58 -2.33 -4.40
N GLN A 281 -29.40 -2.60 -4.98
CA GLN A 281 -29.24 -2.92 -6.41
C GLN A 281 -29.68 -1.76 -7.31
N GLU A 282 -29.67 -0.54 -6.78
CA GLU A 282 -29.98 0.70 -7.48
C GLU A 282 -28.67 1.44 -7.80
N TRP A 283 -28.21 1.29 -9.04
CA TRP A 283 -26.95 1.87 -9.48
C TRP A 283 -27.07 3.38 -9.66
N ARG A 284 -26.12 4.11 -9.06
CA ARG A 284 -25.97 5.56 -9.23
C ARG A 284 -24.72 5.88 -10.03
N ASP A 285 -24.83 6.83 -10.96
CA ASP A 285 -23.69 7.36 -11.69
C ASP A 285 -22.79 8.17 -10.76
N CYS A 286 -21.50 7.80 -10.72
CA CYS A 286 -20.48 8.48 -9.95
C CYS A 286 -19.56 9.33 -10.84
N ILE A 287 -19.11 8.75 -11.95
CA ILE A 287 -18.19 9.39 -12.89
C ILE A 287 -18.70 9.08 -14.30
N ASP A 288 -18.74 10.11 -15.15
CA ASP A 288 -19.09 9.94 -16.56
C ASP A 288 -18.29 10.93 -17.42
N VAL A 289 -17.23 10.42 -18.07
CA VAL A 289 -16.25 11.25 -18.77
C VAL A 289 -16.02 10.72 -20.19
N PRO A 290 -16.39 11.48 -21.24
CA PRO A 290 -16.09 11.14 -22.62
C PRO A 290 -14.65 11.55 -23.01
N GLY A 291 -14.17 10.99 -24.12
CA GLY A 291 -12.87 11.34 -24.69
C GLY A 291 -11.67 10.70 -23.98
N VAL A 292 -11.90 9.74 -23.06
CA VAL A 292 -10.83 8.97 -22.43
C VAL A 292 -10.29 7.95 -23.42
N ARG A 293 -8.98 7.91 -23.62
CA ARG A 293 -8.29 7.02 -24.55
C ARG A 293 -7.29 6.18 -23.79
N LEU A 294 -7.56 4.89 -23.68
CA LEU A 294 -6.67 3.92 -23.01
C LEU A 294 -6.06 2.95 -24.03
N PRO A 295 -4.72 2.79 -24.05
CA PRO A 295 -4.04 1.82 -24.90
C PRO A 295 -4.32 0.37 -24.48
N ARG A 296 -4.17 -0.56 -25.43
CA ARG A 296 -4.23 -2.00 -25.16
C ARG A 296 -2.88 -2.51 -24.63
N GLY A 297 -2.88 -3.63 -23.91
CA GLY A 297 -1.66 -4.26 -23.37
C GLY A 297 -1.23 -3.77 -21.98
N TYR A 298 -2.11 -3.03 -21.30
CA TYR A 298 -1.90 -2.54 -19.93
C TYR A 298 -2.44 -3.55 -18.91
N TYR A 299 -2.11 -3.35 -17.63
CA TYR A 299 -2.45 -4.27 -16.54
C TYR A 299 -3.49 -3.63 -15.63
N PHE A 300 -4.42 -4.45 -15.14
CA PHE A 300 -5.28 -4.09 -14.02
C PHE A 300 -4.57 -4.48 -12.72
N GLY A 301 -4.62 -3.61 -11.72
CA GLY A 301 -4.04 -3.85 -10.41
C GLY A 301 -4.77 -3.01 -9.37
N THR A 302 -4.80 -3.53 -8.16
CA THR A 302 -5.33 -2.83 -6.99
C THR A 302 -4.25 -2.77 -5.94
N SER A 303 -4.16 -1.62 -5.29
CA SER A 303 -3.29 -1.37 -4.15
C SER A 303 -4.08 -0.50 -3.20
N SER A 304 -4.01 -0.82 -1.92
CA SER A 304 -4.57 0.02 -0.87
C SER A 304 -3.44 0.54 -0.02
N VAL A 305 -3.57 1.79 0.40
CA VAL A 305 -2.68 2.40 1.37
C VAL A 305 -3.56 3.12 2.38
N THR A 306 -3.36 2.82 3.66
CA THR A 306 -3.93 3.61 4.75
C THR A 306 -3.00 4.79 5.02
N GLY A 307 -3.58 5.97 5.24
CA GLY A 307 -2.83 7.15 5.68
C GLY A 307 -2.64 7.16 7.20
N ASP A 308 -2.87 8.30 7.84
CA ASP A 308 -2.71 8.47 9.30
C ASP A 308 -3.71 7.71 10.17
N LEU A 309 -4.76 7.17 9.56
CA LEU A 309 -5.78 6.35 10.21
C LEU A 309 -5.73 4.94 9.62
N SER A 310 -5.78 3.92 10.48
CA SER A 310 -6.11 2.56 10.04
C SER A 310 -7.58 2.50 9.69
N ASP A 311 -7.85 2.06 8.48
CA ASP A 311 -9.14 1.53 8.09
C ASP A 311 -8.89 0.15 7.47
N ASN A 312 -9.84 -0.76 7.62
CA ASN A 312 -9.74 -2.07 6.98
C ASN A 312 -10.27 -1.92 5.56
N HIS A 313 -9.36 -2.05 4.58
CA HIS A 313 -9.70 -1.89 3.17
C HIS A 313 -9.83 -3.25 2.51
N ASP A 314 -11.04 -3.79 2.54
CA ASP A 314 -11.31 -5.15 2.05
C ASP A 314 -11.81 -5.10 0.59
N ILE A 315 -10.95 -5.51 -0.34
CA ILE A 315 -11.34 -5.76 -1.73
C ILE A 315 -11.86 -7.20 -1.83
N ILE A 316 -13.18 -7.37 -1.76
CA ILE A 316 -13.83 -8.69 -1.69
C ILE A 316 -13.76 -9.46 -3.03
N SER A 317 -13.97 -8.77 -4.16
CA SER A 317 -13.93 -9.40 -5.49
C SER A 317 -13.67 -8.40 -6.62
N LEU A 318 -12.93 -8.81 -7.64
CA LEU A 318 -12.71 -8.07 -8.89
C LEU A 318 -13.11 -8.96 -10.08
N LYS A 319 -14.13 -8.55 -10.84
CA LYS A 319 -14.61 -9.28 -12.03
C LYS A 319 -14.45 -8.41 -13.27
N LEU A 320 -13.86 -8.97 -14.33
CA LEU A 320 -13.59 -8.28 -15.59
C LEU A 320 -14.35 -8.95 -16.74
N TYR A 321 -15.05 -8.15 -17.53
CA TYR A 321 -15.84 -8.62 -18.68
C TYR A 321 -15.47 -7.86 -19.94
N GLN A 322 -15.43 -8.56 -21.08
CA GLN A 322 -15.36 -7.92 -22.39
C GLN A 322 -16.76 -7.55 -22.87
N LEU A 323 -16.95 -6.30 -23.27
CA LEU A 323 -18.22 -5.82 -23.82
C LEU A 323 -18.21 -5.93 -25.36
N THR A 324 -19.24 -6.56 -25.93
CA THR A 324 -19.47 -6.63 -27.39
C THR A 324 -20.20 -5.39 -27.85
N VAL A 325 -19.48 -4.49 -28.50
CA VAL A 325 -20.02 -3.25 -29.03
C VAL A 325 -19.61 -3.13 -30.49
N GLU A 326 -20.58 -2.93 -31.37
CA GLU A 326 -20.32 -2.67 -32.79
C GLU A 326 -19.55 -1.35 -32.96
N ARG A 327 -18.44 -1.45 -33.69
CA ARG A 327 -17.53 -0.34 -34.00
C ARG A 327 -17.39 -0.24 -35.51
N THR A 328 -17.30 0.97 -36.03
CA THR A 328 -16.97 1.15 -37.45
C THR A 328 -15.47 0.83 -37.67
N PRO A 329 -15.05 0.48 -38.91
CA PRO A 329 -13.65 0.25 -39.22
C PRO A 329 -12.73 1.42 -38.85
N GLU A 330 -13.23 2.66 -38.97
CA GLU A 330 -12.50 3.87 -38.60
C GLU A 330 -12.32 3.98 -37.08
N GLU A 331 -13.33 3.63 -36.28
CA GLU A 331 -13.23 3.58 -34.82
C GLU A 331 -12.19 2.55 -34.38
N GLU A 332 -12.20 1.37 -34.98
CA GLU A 332 -11.25 0.31 -34.63
C GLU A 332 -9.80 0.68 -34.96
N ARG A 333 -9.55 1.33 -36.10
CA ARG A 333 -8.21 1.81 -36.47
C ARG A 333 -7.71 2.86 -35.48
N ARG A 334 -8.55 3.85 -35.14
CA ARG A 334 -8.18 4.91 -34.19
C ARG A 334 -7.91 4.39 -32.78
N ASP A 335 -8.56 3.32 -32.35
CA ASP A 335 -8.34 2.70 -31.04
C ASP A 335 -7.05 1.86 -30.99
N LYS A 336 -6.60 1.31 -32.13
CA LYS A 336 -5.31 0.61 -32.25
C LYS A 336 -4.10 1.55 -32.18
N GLU A 337 -4.26 2.81 -32.58
CA GLU A 337 -3.19 3.82 -32.63
C GLU A 337 -2.98 4.55 -31.28
N VAL A 338 -3.69 4.17 -30.22
CA VAL A 338 -3.47 4.74 -28.89
C VAL A 338 -2.28 4.03 -28.24
N TYR A 339 -1.17 4.76 -28.06
CA TYR A 339 0.04 4.25 -27.40
C TYR A 339 0.18 4.72 -25.95
N LEU A 340 -0.45 5.85 -25.60
CA LEU A 340 -0.42 6.45 -24.26
C LEU A 340 -1.84 6.85 -23.81
N PRO A 341 -2.17 6.70 -22.50
CA PRO A 341 -3.42 7.16 -21.93
C PRO A 341 -3.64 8.68 -22.06
N VAL A 342 -4.73 9.16 -22.65
CA VAL A 342 -5.02 10.60 -22.76
C VAL A 342 -6.52 10.89 -22.63
N VAL A 343 -6.88 12.15 -22.39
CA VAL A 343 -8.28 12.62 -22.41
C VAL A 343 -8.39 13.78 -23.40
N ASP A 344 -9.22 13.63 -24.44
CA ASP A 344 -9.25 14.55 -25.60
C ASP A 344 -9.53 16.03 -25.23
N ASN A 345 -10.21 16.30 -24.11
CA ASN A 345 -10.64 17.65 -23.72
C ASN A 345 -10.05 18.17 -22.39
N LEU A 346 -9.07 17.48 -21.80
CA LEU A 346 -8.43 17.92 -20.57
C LEU A 346 -6.98 18.38 -20.85
N LYS A 347 -6.70 19.67 -20.65
CA LYS A 347 -5.32 20.18 -20.65
C LYS A 347 -4.64 19.70 -19.37
N LEU A 348 -3.99 18.54 -19.45
CA LEU A 348 -3.09 18.08 -18.40
C LEU A 348 -1.95 19.09 -18.24
N PRO A 349 -1.65 19.56 -17.01
CA PRO A 349 -0.53 20.49 -16.81
C PRO A 349 0.77 19.83 -17.31
N GLY A 350 1.47 20.48 -18.25
CA GLY A 350 2.76 20.01 -18.79
C GLY A 350 2.75 19.40 -20.19
N SER A 351 1.61 19.29 -20.88
CA SER A 351 1.59 18.90 -22.31
C SER A 351 2.15 20.04 -23.19
N LYS A 352 3.40 19.92 -23.67
CA LYS A 352 3.90 20.79 -24.75
C LYS A 352 3.27 20.37 -26.08
N TRP A 353 2.70 21.34 -26.79
CA TRP A 353 2.18 21.17 -28.14
C TRP A 353 3.34 20.89 -29.10
N GLY A 354 3.23 19.81 -29.86
CA GLY A 354 3.94 19.62 -31.12
C GLY A 354 2.89 19.48 -32.21
N ILE A 355 2.83 20.48 -33.10
CA ILE A 355 2.13 20.43 -34.39
C ILE A 355 2.94 19.54 -35.33
#